data_AF-A0A7C1I706-F1
#
_entry.id   AF-A0A7C1I706-F1
#
_cell.length_a   1.000
_cell.length_b   1.000
_cell.length_c   1.000
_cell.angle_alpha   90.00
_cell.angle_beta   90.00
_cell.angle_gamma   90.00
#
_symmetry.space_group_name_H-M   'P 1'
#
loop_
_entity.id
_entity.type
_entity.pdbx_description
1 polymer ?
#
loop_
_entity_poly.entity_id
_entity_poly.type
_entity_poly.pdbx_seq_one_letter_code
_entity_poly.pdbx_strand_id
1 'polypeptide(L)' 'MLYTAGSLTEPPLRYNMERIPQHSHCQICGKAVPYEKTVCSDECQEQYESIVKKRRFYMYVMYGALAVLIIMFILMYVP' A
#
# COMPACT_ATOMS: atom_id res chain seq x y z
N MET A 1 47.29 -17.65 -8.59
CA MET A 1 45.99 -16.98 -8.75
C MET A 1 45.61 -16.38 -7.41
N LEU A 2 45.78 -15.07 -7.31
CA LEU A 2 45.40 -14.25 -6.15
C LEU A 2 43.90 -13.95 -6.29
N TYR A 3 43.08 -14.44 -5.38
CA TYR A 3 41.78 -13.83 -5.10
C TYR A 3 41.78 -13.47 -3.62
N THR A 4 41.84 -12.16 -3.41
CA THR A 4 42.05 -11.46 -2.15
C THR A 4 40.90 -11.70 -1.20
N ALA A 5 41.24 -12.09 0.04
CA ALA A 5 40.36 -11.97 1.20
C ALA A 5 39.98 -10.49 1.39
N GLY A 6 38.80 -10.12 0.90
CA GLY A 6 38.18 -8.82 1.10
C GLY A 6 37.67 -8.72 2.53
N SER A 7 38.42 -7.99 3.34
CA SER A 7 38.19 -7.62 4.73
C SER A 7 36.74 -7.20 5.04
N LEU A 8 36.15 -7.87 6.04
CA LEU A 8 34.98 -7.43 6.81
C LEU A 8 35.32 -6.18 7.65
N THR A 9 35.61 -5.07 7.00
CA THR A 9 35.68 -3.76 7.64
C THR A 9 34.55 -2.90 7.12
N GLU A 10 33.31 -3.30 7.45
CA GLU A 10 32.20 -2.34 7.47
C GLU A 10 32.53 -1.33 8.58
N PRO A 11 32.69 -0.03 8.26
CA PRO A 11 32.87 0.96 9.31
C PRO A 11 31.63 0.96 10.20
N PRO A 12 31.75 1.04 11.54
CA PRO A 12 30.60 1.19 12.40
C PRO A 12 29.98 2.55 12.06
N LEU A 13 28.91 2.55 11.27
CA LEU A 13 28.06 3.72 11.17
C LEU A 13 27.55 3.98 12.59
N ARG A 14 28.19 4.97 13.23
CA ARG A 14 27.68 5.62 14.43
C ARG A 14 26.32 6.20 14.03
N TYR A 15 25.28 5.38 14.16
CA TYR A 15 23.91 5.85 14.14
C TYR A 15 23.77 6.70 15.41
N ASN A 16 24.13 7.97 15.28
CA ASN A 16 23.64 8.96 16.21
C ASN A 16 22.11 8.79 16.16
N MET A 17 21.50 8.51 17.31
CA MET A 17 20.05 8.55 17.46
C MET A 17 19.56 10.00 17.40
N GLU A 18 20.00 10.76 16.39
CA GLU A 18 19.18 11.81 15.83
C GLU A 18 17.90 11.08 15.42
N ARG A 19 16.82 11.31 16.18
CA ARG A 19 15.49 10.81 15.84
C ARG A 19 15.15 11.35 14.46
N ILE A 20 15.41 10.56 13.42
CA ILE A 20 14.90 10.84 12.08
C ILE A 20 13.39 10.95 12.28
N PRO A 21 12.79 12.13 12.07
CA PRO A 21 11.37 12.29 12.30
C PRO A 21 10.68 11.25 11.44
N GLN A 22 9.81 10.45 12.07
CA GLN A 22 9.03 9.49 11.32
C GLN A 22 8.29 10.28 10.23
N HIS A 23 8.41 9.85 8.99
CA HIS A 23 7.74 10.49 7.87
C HIS A 23 7.01 9.42 7.08
N SER A 24 5.87 9.79 6.54
CA SER A 24 5.10 8.93 5.65
C SER A 24 5.39 9.36 4.21
N HIS A 25 5.27 8.46 3.25
CA HIS A 25 5.30 8.82 1.83
C HIS A 25 3.88 8.92 1.30
N CYS A 26 3.63 9.89 0.41
CA CYS A 26 2.36 9.99 -0.27
C CYS A 26 2.13 8.74 -1.14
N GLN A 27 0.96 8.11 -1.01
CA GLN A 27 0.63 6.88 -1.73
C GLN A 27 0.45 7.06 -3.25
N ILE A 28 0.31 8.32 -3.71
CA ILE A 28 0.15 8.66 -5.13
C ILE A 28 1.48 9.13 -5.74
N CYS A 29 2.18 10.05 -5.06
CA CYS A 29 3.32 10.79 -5.63
C CYS A 29 4.70 10.37 -5.05
N GLY A 30 4.72 9.63 -3.93
CA GLY A 30 5.95 9.22 -3.23
C GLY A 30 6.68 10.33 -2.46
N LYS A 31 6.20 11.57 -2.51
CA LYS A 31 6.78 12.71 -1.78
C LYS A 31 6.65 12.49 -0.27
N ALA A 32 7.68 12.85 0.49
CA ALA A 32 7.67 12.81 1.95
C ALA A 32 6.58 13.76 2.49
N VAL A 33 5.74 13.23 3.38
CA VAL A 33 4.66 13.93 4.08
C VAL A 33 4.85 13.76 5.58
N PRO A 34 4.42 14.76 6.38
CA PRO A 34 4.50 14.68 7.83
C PRO A 34 3.71 13.47 8.34
N TYR A 35 4.16 12.94 9.48
CA TYR A 35 3.59 11.78 10.15
C TYR A 35 2.16 12.06 10.61
N GLU A 36 1.18 11.87 9.72
CA GLU A 36 -0.28 11.92 9.92
C GLU A 36 -1.00 12.07 8.58
N LYS A 37 -0.32 12.65 7.59
CA LYS A 37 -0.89 12.88 6.25
C LYS A 37 -0.47 11.76 5.31
N THR A 38 -1.45 11.17 4.61
CA THR A 38 -1.22 10.11 3.62
C THR A 38 -1.05 10.65 2.19
N VAL A 39 -1.27 11.94 1.99
CA VAL A 39 -1.31 12.59 0.67
C VAL A 39 -0.58 13.93 0.68
N CYS A 40 0.14 14.22 -0.42
CA CYS A 40 1.07 15.36 -0.52
C CYS A 40 0.41 16.69 -0.92
N SER A 41 -0.68 16.67 -1.69
CA SER A 41 -1.38 17.84 -2.21
C SER A 41 -2.84 17.50 -2.56
N ASP A 42 -3.66 18.52 -2.81
CA ASP A 42 -5.07 18.37 -3.20
C ASP A 42 -5.23 17.56 -4.50
N GLU A 43 -4.32 17.74 -5.46
CA GLU A 43 -4.29 16.96 -6.71
C GLU A 43 -4.15 15.45 -6.43
N CYS A 44 -3.26 15.09 -5.50
CA CYS A 44 -3.08 13.70 -5.12
C CYS A 44 -4.25 13.18 -4.28
N GLN A 45 -4.94 14.04 -3.53
CA GLN A 45 -6.14 13.67 -2.79
C GLN A 45 -7.28 13.33 -3.74
N GLU A 46 -7.51 14.12 -4.79
CA GLU A 46 -8.54 13.86 -5.79
C GLU A 46 -8.28 12.52 -6.52
N GLN A 47 -7.02 12.26 -6.90
CA GLN A 47 -6.64 10.98 -7.50
C GLN A 47 -6.89 9.82 -6.54
N TYR A 48 -6.50 9.95 -5.28
CA TYR A 48 -6.73 8.94 -4.26
C TYR A 48 -8.23 8.67 -4.06
N GLU A 49 -9.06 9.71 -3.96
CA GLU A 49 -10.50 9.57 -3.83
C GLU A 49 -11.13 8.89 -5.05
N SER A 50 -10.65 9.20 -6.26
CA SER A 50 -11.11 8.54 -7.49
C SER A 50 -10.81 7.03 -7.47
N ILE A 51 -9.63 6.64 -6.97
CA ILE A 51 -9.21 5.24 -6.85
C ILE A 51 -10.04 4.54 -5.77
N VAL A 52 -10.24 5.19 -4.61
CA VAL A 52 -11.04 4.65 -3.51
C VAL A 52 -12.50 4.45 -3.93
N LYS A 53 -13.09 5.41 -4.66
CA LYS A 53 -14.46 5.31 -5.17
C LYS A 53 -14.61 4.14 -6.14
N LYS A 54 -13.67 3.98 -7.08
CA LYS A 54 -13.63 2.83 -8.00
C LYS A 54 -13.47 1.52 -7.24
N ARG A 55 -12.53 1.45 -6.28
CA ARG A 55 -12.32 0.25 -5.45
C ARG A 55 -13.60 -0.14 -4.72
N ARG A 56 -14.29 0.81 -4.08
CA ARG A 56 -15.57 0.55 -3.40
C ARG A 56 -16.62 -0.01 -4.36
N PHE A 57 -16.73 0.58 -5.56
CA PHE A 57 -17.63 0.07 -6.60
C PHE A 57 -17.29 -1.38 -6.98
N TYR A 58 -16.03 -1.69 -7.27
CA TYR A 58 -15.61 -3.07 -7.58
C TYR A 58 -15.89 -4.05 -6.44
N MET A 59 -15.70 -3.63 -5.18
CA MET A 59 -16.04 -4.46 -4.02
C MET A 59 -17.54 -4.78 -3.99
N TYR A 60 -18.42 -3.80 -4.22
CA TYR A 60 -19.86 -4.06 -4.29
C TYR A 60 -20.24 -4.96 -5.45
N VAL A 61 -19.64 -4.78 -6.62
CA VAL A 61 -19.86 -5.66 -7.78
C VAL A 61 -19.44 -7.10 -7.47
N MET A 62 -18.28 -7.29 -6.86
CA MET A 62 -17.78 -8.61 -6.47
C MET A 62 -18.72 -9.30 -5.47
N TYR A 63 -19.13 -8.59 -4.41
CA TYR A 63 -20.09 -9.14 -3.43
C TYR A 63 -21.45 -9.42 -4.04
N GLY A 64 -21.95 -8.56 -4.94
CA GLY A 64 -23.18 -8.80 -5.68
C GLY A 64 -23.11 -10.06 -6.54
N ALA A 65 -22.01 -10.25 -7.27
CA ALA A 65 -21.78 -11.45 -8.08
C ALA A 65 -21.72 -12.71 -7.21
N LEU A 66 -21.04 -12.65 -6.05
CA LEU A 66 -20.97 -13.76 -5.10
C LEU A 66 -22.36 -14.10 -4.55
N ALA A 67 -23.17 -13.10 -4.19
CA ALA A 67 -24.53 -13.30 -3.70
C ALA A 67 -25.42 -13.96 -4.77
N VAL A 68 -25.33 -13.52 -6.02
CA VAL A 68 -26.08 -14.12 -7.14
C VAL A 68 -25.67 -15.58 -7.35
N LEU A 69 -24.37 -15.90 -7.28
CA LEU A 69 -23.91 -17.29 -7.37
C LEU A 69 -24.49 -18.14 -6.24
N ILE A 70 -24.44 -17.67 -5.00
CA ILE A 70 -25.00 -18.39 -3.84
C ILE A 70 -26.50 -18.62 -4.03
N ILE A 71 -27.26 -17.61 -4.46
CA ILE A 71 -28.70 -17.74 -4.73
C ILE A 71 -28.95 -18.77 -5.84
N MET A 72 -28.19 -18.73 -6.94
CA MET A 72 -28.29 -19.72 -8.01
C MET A 72 -28.04 -21.14 -7.50
N PHE A 73 -27.01 -21.34 -6.67
CA PHE A 73 -26.73 -22.63 -6.05
C PHE A 73 -27.89 -23.09 -5.16
N ILE A 74 -28.44 -22.21 -4.32
CA ILE A 74 -29.57 -22.55 -3.45
C ILE A 74 -30.79 -22.94 -4.30
N LEU A 75 -31.15 -22.14 -5.31
CA LEU A 75 -32.31 -22.43 -6.17
C LEU A 75 -32.15 -23.73 -6.99
N MET A 76 -30.91 -24.11 -7.33
CA MET A 76 -30.64 -25.34 -8.09
C MET A 76 -30.59 -26.58 -7.21
N TYR A 77 -30.10 -26.48 -5.97
CA TYR A 77 -29.84 -27.62 -5.09
C TYR A 77 -30.86 -27.80 -3.95
N VAL A 78 -31.64 -26.77 -3.61
CA VAL A 78 -32.74 -26.86 -2.65
C VAL A 78 -34.03 -27.03 -3.45
N PRO A 79 -34.63 -28.23 -3.45
CA PRO A 79 -35.88 -28.49 -4.17
C PRO A 79 -37.06 -27.71 -3.60
#